data_AF-A0A3D3HD67-F1
#
_entry.id   AF-A0A3D3HD67-F1
#
_cell.length_a   1.000
_cell.length_b   1.000
_cell.length_c   1.000
_cell.angle_alpha   90.00
_cell.angle_beta   90.00
_cell.angle_gamma   90.00
#
_symmetry.space_group_name_H-M   'P 1'
#
loop_
_entity.id
_entity.type
_entity.pdbx_description
1 polymer ?
#
loop_
_entity_poly.entity_id
_entity_poly.type
_entity_poly.pdbx_seq_one_letter_code
_entity_poly.pdbx_strand_id
1 'polypeptide(L)'
;MAVSMPTRAIIPNAMIAMVSTALTLFDLIALNATLTFSQNNAKPLTVLPPDCKKELRYSFSLFAVTFFTFAGVKREDLSTERLVEAFVKLGSAMRDAAATVSGSACHAGPAALPGLTLRFASLIETLHLANPWFTPANVRRAVEAIGQSLTRERMEKWLRAYPGLKEAREQETIGVVMAGNIPMVGFHDLLCVLITGNRLLAKLSSKDEQLMKAVTETLTDIDPALEGRIELTTGRLQGFTRVIATGSNNTSRYFEYYFRNVPSLIRHNRNSVAILDGSETPGELELLADDIFSYFGLGCRNVSKLWLPEGYDPTSLPAHWSGYGNLCAHHKYAVNYDHNKAVMIVNRDRYTDGGFVLLRESPSLSAPMAVVHYEFYRPGTSRFVAPEAGQELLQCIAGHGHLPFGTTQRPELWDYADNTDTISFLLKKKIAG
;
A
#
# COMPACT_ATOMS: atom_id res chain seq x y z
N MET A 1 -6.42 9.75 -77.57
CA MET A 1 -7.68 9.01 -77.86
C MET A 1 -7.69 7.73 -77.01
N ALA A 2 -8.80 6.97 -76.98
CA ALA A 2 -9.03 5.79 -76.12
C ALA A 2 -7.95 4.68 -76.27
N VAL A 3 -7.76 3.70 -75.37
CA VAL A 3 -8.61 3.09 -74.30
C VAL A 3 -7.71 2.75 -73.06
N SER A 4 -8.04 2.11 -71.92
CA SER A 4 -9.21 1.38 -71.36
C SER A 4 -9.16 1.28 -69.80
N MET A 5 -10.17 0.65 -69.19
CA MET A 5 -10.23 0.11 -67.80
C MET A 5 -9.93 -1.43 -67.81
N PRO A 6 -9.95 -2.22 -66.70
CA PRO A 6 -10.39 -1.95 -65.30
C PRO A 6 -9.53 -2.55 -64.14
N THR A 7 -9.83 -2.14 -62.90
CA THR A 7 -9.77 -3.06 -61.72
C THR A 7 -10.82 -2.70 -60.66
N ARG A 8 -11.40 -3.70 -59.99
CA ARG A 8 -12.23 -3.53 -58.78
C ARG A 8 -11.34 -3.63 -57.53
N ALA A 9 -11.59 -2.79 -56.53
CA ALA A 9 -11.14 -3.04 -55.15
C ALA A 9 -12.24 -3.77 -54.37
N ILE A 10 -11.87 -4.75 -53.55
CA ILE A 10 -12.79 -5.54 -52.71
C ILE A 10 -12.65 -5.07 -51.26
N ILE A 11 -13.77 -4.64 -50.66
CA ILE A 11 -13.82 -4.35 -49.22
C ILE A 11 -14.09 -5.66 -48.47
N PRO A 12 -13.30 -6.05 -47.46
CA PRO A 12 -13.51 -7.28 -46.73
C PRO A 12 -14.74 -7.18 -45.79
N ASN A 13 -15.55 -8.24 -45.76
CA ASN A 13 -16.83 -8.30 -45.02
C ASN A 13 -16.72 -7.98 -43.51
N ALA A 14 -15.52 -8.10 -42.92
CA ALA A 14 -15.26 -7.76 -41.52
C ALA A 14 -15.56 -6.28 -41.18
N MET A 15 -15.31 -5.33 -42.10
CA MET A 15 -15.65 -3.92 -41.86
C MET A 15 -17.16 -3.69 -41.85
N ILE A 16 -17.91 -4.39 -42.70
CA ILE A 16 -19.37 -4.29 -42.77
C ILE A 16 -20.00 -4.83 -41.46
N ALA A 17 -19.45 -5.92 -40.92
CA ALA A 17 -19.85 -6.44 -39.61
C ALA A 17 -19.61 -5.42 -38.47
N MET A 18 -18.41 -4.85 -38.36
CA MET A 18 -18.10 -3.85 -37.32
C MET A 18 -19.02 -2.62 -37.37
N VAL A 19 -19.30 -2.08 -38.57
CA VAL A 19 -20.20 -0.92 -38.72
C VAL A 19 -21.63 -1.27 -38.30
N SER A 20 -22.12 -2.49 -38.62
CA SER A 20 -23.45 -2.96 -38.21
C SER A 20 -23.57 -3.17 -36.70
N THR A 21 -22.52 -3.63 -36.03
CA THR A 21 -22.48 -3.77 -34.55
C THR A 21 -22.38 -2.41 -33.84
N ALA A 22 -21.72 -1.42 -34.44
CA ALA A 22 -21.65 -0.07 -33.88
C ALA A 22 -23.00 0.67 -33.94
N LEU A 23 -23.74 0.54 -35.05
CA LEU A 23 -25.09 1.10 -35.21
C LEU A 23 -26.07 0.55 -34.16
N THR A 24 -26.15 -0.78 -34.02
CA THR A 24 -27.08 -1.41 -33.07
C THR A 24 -26.79 -1.07 -31.61
N LEU A 25 -25.53 -0.80 -31.24
CA LEU A 25 -25.19 -0.31 -29.90
C LEU A 25 -25.66 1.14 -29.67
N PHE A 26 -25.56 2.00 -30.69
CA PHE A 26 -26.03 3.40 -30.62
C PHE A 26 -27.56 3.47 -30.50
N ASP A 27 -28.28 2.63 -31.26
CA ASP A 27 -29.73 2.50 -31.18
C ASP A 27 -30.20 1.97 -29.81
N LEU A 28 -29.46 1.01 -29.22
CA LEU A 28 -29.71 0.52 -27.85
C LEU A 28 -29.54 1.60 -26.78
N ILE A 29 -28.52 2.46 -26.91
CA ILE A 29 -28.30 3.59 -26.00
C ILE A 29 -29.43 4.63 -26.15
N ALA A 30 -29.85 4.95 -27.38
CA ALA A 30 -30.95 5.86 -27.65
C ALA A 30 -32.29 5.32 -27.11
N LEU A 31 -32.56 4.03 -27.25
CA LEU A 31 -33.76 3.37 -26.72
C LEU A 31 -33.77 3.39 -25.18
N ASN A 32 -32.62 3.12 -24.53
CA ASN A 32 -32.50 3.14 -23.09
C ASN A 32 -32.67 4.54 -22.49
N ALA A 33 -32.10 5.57 -23.15
CA ALA A 33 -32.32 6.97 -22.78
C ALA A 33 -33.81 7.35 -22.90
N THR A 34 -34.48 6.93 -23.98
CA THR A 34 -35.91 7.19 -24.23
C THR A 34 -36.81 6.52 -23.18
N LEU A 35 -36.52 5.27 -22.81
CA LEU A 35 -37.24 4.53 -21.77
C LEU A 35 -37.04 5.17 -20.37
N THR A 36 -35.82 5.59 -20.05
CA THR A 36 -35.50 6.26 -18.78
C THR A 36 -36.22 7.61 -18.67
N PHE A 37 -36.34 8.36 -19.78
CA PHE A 37 -37.08 9.62 -19.82
C PHE A 37 -38.60 9.41 -19.70
N SER A 38 -39.12 8.30 -20.24
CA SER A 38 -40.54 7.93 -20.19
C SER A 38 -41.01 7.54 -18.79
N GLN A 39 -40.20 6.80 -18.01
CA GLN A 39 -40.57 6.40 -16.64
C GLN A 39 -40.81 7.58 -15.69
N ASN A 40 -40.19 8.74 -15.93
CA ASN A 40 -40.37 9.94 -15.12
C ASN A 40 -41.59 10.81 -15.51
N ASN A 41 -42.37 10.43 -16.54
CA ASN A 41 -43.56 11.18 -16.96
C ASN A 41 -44.73 10.25 -17.30
N ALA A 42 -45.59 9.99 -16.30
CA ALA A 42 -46.72 9.08 -16.43
C ALA A 42 -47.83 9.62 -17.36
N LYS A 43 -47.81 9.23 -18.64
CA LYS A 43 -48.96 9.23 -19.55
C LYS A 43 -49.01 7.94 -20.39
N PRO A 44 -50.18 7.32 -20.59
CA PRO A 44 -50.29 6.11 -21.39
C PRO A 44 -50.19 6.41 -22.89
N LEU A 45 -49.27 5.75 -23.61
CA LEU A 45 -49.29 5.74 -25.08
C LEU A 45 -50.29 4.70 -25.58
N THR A 46 -51.31 5.16 -26.30
CA THR A 46 -52.23 4.32 -27.07
C THR A 46 -51.75 4.14 -28.51
N VAL A 47 -51.94 2.92 -29.03
CA VAL A 47 -51.73 2.48 -30.43
C VAL A 47 -50.27 2.46 -30.94
N LEU A 48 -49.80 1.25 -31.25
CA LEU A 48 -48.71 0.97 -32.20
C LEU A 48 -49.20 -0.08 -33.23
N PRO A 49 -48.70 -0.06 -34.48
CA PRO A 49 -49.17 -0.97 -35.54
C PRO A 49 -48.91 -2.46 -35.26
N PRO A 50 -49.62 -3.39 -35.94
CA PRO A 50 -49.58 -4.82 -35.63
C PRO A 50 -48.18 -5.48 -35.65
N ASP A 51 -47.34 -5.12 -36.62
CA ASP A 51 -46.11 -5.87 -36.93
C ASP A 51 -44.98 -5.67 -35.92
N CYS A 52 -44.99 -4.58 -35.15
CA CYS A 52 -44.01 -4.36 -34.07
C CYS A 52 -44.06 -5.42 -32.95
N LYS A 53 -45.14 -6.21 -32.84
CA LYS A 53 -45.33 -7.20 -31.76
C LYS A 53 -44.48 -8.47 -31.90
N LYS A 54 -43.84 -8.72 -33.05
CA LYS A 54 -42.93 -9.87 -33.25
C LYS A 54 -41.50 -9.56 -32.79
N GLU A 55 -40.91 -8.48 -33.30
CA GLU A 55 -39.54 -8.05 -32.96
C GLU A 55 -39.39 -7.79 -31.46
N LEU A 56 -40.34 -7.10 -30.83
CA LEU A 56 -40.34 -6.86 -29.38
C LEU A 56 -40.29 -8.15 -28.54
N ARG A 57 -40.85 -9.27 -29.02
CA ARG A 57 -40.76 -10.56 -28.31
C ARG A 57 -39.40 -11.24 -28.48
N TYR A 58 -38.76 -11.12 -29.64
CA TYR A 58 -37.39 -11.61 -29.82
C TYR A 58 -36.39 -10.78 -29.01
N SER A 59 -36.49 -9.45 -29.05
CA SER A 59 -35.64 -8.57 -28.24
C SER A 59 -35.83 -8.78 -26.74
N PHE A 60 -37.07 -8.90 -26.22
CA PHE A 60 -37.28 -9.24 -24.80
C PHE A 60 -36.74 -10.63 -24.43
N SER A 61 -36.84 -11.63 -25.33
CA SER A 61 -36.25 -12.95 -25.09
C SER A 61 -34.72 -12.89 -25.03
N LEU A 62 -34.09 -12.19 -25.97
CA LEU A 62 -32.63 -12.06 -26.02
C LEU A 62 -32.10 -11.23 -24.84
N PHE A 63 -32.80 -10.14 -24.47
CA PHE A 63 -32.45 -9.31 -23.32
C PHE A 63 -32.65 -10.06 -22.01
N ALA A 64 -33.73 -10.85 -21.87
CA ALA A 64 -33.94 -11.73 -20.73
C ALA A 64 -32.87 -12.82 -20.63
N VAL A 65 -32.54 -13.50 -21.73
CA VAL A 65 -31.46 -14.51 -21.76
C VAL A 65 -30.11 -13.88 -21.38
N THR A 66 -29.82 -12.67 -21.86
CA THR A 66 -28.58 -11.95 -21.53
C THR A 66 -28.55 -11.49 -20.08
N PHE A 67 -29.68 -11.02 -19.53
CA PHE A 67 -29.80 -10.69 -18.10
C PHE A 67 -29.71 -11.94 -17.21
N PHE A 68 -30.29 -13.07 -17.62
CA PHE A 68 -30.21 -14.32 -16.86
C PHE A 68 -28.84 -14.99 -16.93
N THR A 69 -28.06 -14.83 -18.01
CA THR A 69 -26.67 -15.29 -18.05
C THR A 69 -25.74 -14.39 -17.23
N PHE A 70 -25.94 -13.06 -17.24
CA PHE A 70 -25.18 -12.16 -16.34
C PHE A 70 -25.58 -12.26 -14.86
N ALA A 71 -26.86 -12.49 -14.55
CA ALA A 71 -27.31 -12.82 -13.19
C ALA A 71 -26.92 -14.25 -12.76
N GLY A 72 -26.47 -15.09 -13.71
CA GLY A 72 -26.03 -16.46 -13.50
C GLY A 72 -24.61 -16.61 -12.96
N VAL A 73 -23.82 -15.53 -12.89
CA VAL A 73 -22.54 -15.53 -12.15
C VAL A 73 -22.86 -15.68 -10.67
N LYS A 74 -22.77 -16.92 -10.17
CA LYS A 74 -22.66 -17.18 -8.73
C LYS A 74 -21.56 -16.27 -8.20
N ARG A 75 -21.89 -15.40 -7.24
CA ARG A 75 -20.87 -14.80 -6.36
C ARG A 75 -20.29 -15.94 -5.54
N GLU A 76 -19.25 -16.58 -6.06
CA GLU A 76 -18.46 -17.53 -5.29
C GLU A 76 -17.97 -16.82 -4.03
N ASP A 77 -18.25 -17.42 -2.88
CA ASP A 77 -17.83 -16.79 -1.63
C ASP A 77 -16.30 -16.83 -1.54
N LEU A 78 -15.71 -15.68 -1.23
CA LEU A 78 -14.26 -15.49 -1.24
C LEU A 78 -13.70 -16.06 0.07
N SER A 79 -13.54 -17.38 0.08
CA SER A 79 -13.01 -18.10 1.24
C SER A 79 -11.63 -17.57 1.62
N THR A 80 -11.32 -17.60 2.92
CA THR A 80 -10.02 -17.15 3.44
C THR A 80 -8.86 -17.88 2.76
N GLU A 81 -9.04 -19.15 2.39
CA GLU A 81 -8.03 -19.94 1.67
C GLU A 81 -7.75 -19.41 0.26
N ARG A 82 -8.79 -19.06 -0.51
CA ARG A 82 -8.65 -18.45 -1.84
C ARG A 82 -7.96 -17.08 -1.75
N LEU A 83 -8.30 -16.30 -0.73
CA LEU A 83 -7.64 -15.02 -0.43
C LEU A 83 -6.16 -15.21 -0.04
N VAL A 84 -5.84 -16.21 0.80
CA VAL A 84 -4.45 -16.59 1.12
C VAL A 84 -3.69 -16.96 -0.15
N GLU A 85 -4.26 -17.79 -1.03
CA GLU A 85 -3.61 -18.20 -2.28
C GLU A 85 -3.33 -16.99 -3.19
N ALA A 86 -4.28 -16.05 -3.31
CA ALA A 86 -4.11 -14.83 -4.10
C ALA A 86 -2.97 -13.95 -3.55
N PHE A 87 -2.90 -13.76 -2.23
CA PHE A 87 -1.83 -13.00 -1.57
C PHE A 87 -0.46 -13.71 -1.64
N VAL A 88 -0.41 -15.05 -1.60
CA VAL A 88 0.84 -15.81 -1.77
C VAL A 88 1.37 -15.73 -3.21
N LYS A 89 0.48 -15.72 -4.22
CA LYS A 89 0.84 -15.48 -5.63
C LYS A 89 1.37 -14.04 -5.84
N LEU A 90 0.71 -13.04 -5.26
CA LEU A 90 1.19 -11.65 -5.23
C LEU A 90 2.59 -11.58 -4.60
N GLY A 91 2.78 -12.25 -3.46
CA GLY A 91 4.06 -12.33 -2.77
C GLY A 91 5.18 -12.92 -3.62
N SER A 92 4.88 -13.90 -4.48
CA SER A 92 5.88 -14.42 -5.44
C SER A 92 6.25 -13.36 -6.48
N ALA A 93 5.27 -12.79 -7.18
CA ALA A 93 5.53 -11.77 -8.20
C ALA A 93 6.36 -10.58 -7.66
N MET A 94 6.15 -10.22 -6.39
CA MET A 94 6.96 -9.23 -5.67
C MET A 94 8.40 -9.69 -5.40
N ARG A 95 8.61 -10.89 -4.85
CA ARG A 95 9.97 -11.45 -4.63
C ARG A 95 10.74 -11.59 -5.94
N ASP A 96 10.08 -12.10 -6.98
CA ASP A 96 10.66 -12.33 -8.30
C ASP A 96 11.06 -10.98 -8.97
N ALA A 97 10.26 -9.93 -8.78
CA ALA A 97 10.57 -8.58 -9.24
C ALA A 97 11.72 -7.95 -8.44
N ALA A 98 11.73 -8.11 -7.12
CA ALA A 98 12.81 -7.62 -6.26
C ALA A 98 14.16 -8.30 -6.55
N ALA A 99 14.15 -9.57 -6.96
CA ALA A 99 15.33 -10.32 -7.40
C ALA A 99 15.83 -9.95 -8.81
N THR A 100 15.04 -9.22 -9.62
CA THR A 100 15.42 -8.86 -11.00
C THR A 100 16.45 -7.72 -11.01
N VAL A 101 17.73 -8.05 -11.15
CA VAL A 101 18.87 -7.10 -11.06
C VAL A 101 19.01 -6.23 -12.32
N SER A 102 18.99 -4.92 -12.13
CA SER A 102 19.20 -3.90 -13.16
C SER A 102 20.56 -4.08 -13.85
N GLY A 103 20.56 -4.19 -15.18
CA GLY A 103 21.77 -4.38 -16.00
C GLY A 103 22.15 -5.84 -16.28
N SER A 104 21.49 -6.82 -15.67
CA SER A 104 21.73 -8.23 -16.00
C SER A 104 20.90 -8.65 -17.22
N ALA A 105 21.51 -8.60 -18.41
CA ALA A 105 21.04 -9.34 -19.59
C ALA A 105 21.40 -10.83 -19.47
N CYS A 106 21.04 -11.46 -18.35
CA CYS A 106 21.41 -12.82 -18.02
C CYS A 106 20.82 -13.82 -19.02
N HIS A 107 21.70 -14.65 -19.60
CA HIS A 107 21.32 -15.73 -20.51
C HIS A 107 20.72 -16.90 -19.70
N ALA A 108 19.44 -16.77 -19.32
CA ALA A 108 18.74 -17.69 -18.42
C ALA A 108 17.36 -18.17 -18.94
N GLY A 109 17.32 -18.65 -20.19
CA GLY A 109 16.26 -19.52 -20.72
C GLY A 109 14.91 -18.87 -21.10
N PRO A 110 14.15 -19.46 -22.03
CA PRO A 110 12.82 -19.00 -22.41
C PRO A 110 11.74 -19.50 -21.41
N ALA A 111 11.78 -18.99 -20.17
CA ALA A 111 10.87 -19.37 -19.09
C ALA A 111 10.24 -18.14 -18.42
N ALA A 112 9.43 -17.42 -19.20
CA ALA A 112 8.46 -16.39 -18.81
C ALA A 112 8.61 -15.72 -17.43
N LEU A 113 9.09 -14.46 -17.42
CA LEU A 113 8.64 -13.48 -16.41
C LEU A 113 7.12 -13.29 -16.59
N PRO A 114 6.27 -13.60 -15.59
CA PRO A 114 4.84 -13.31 -15.68
C PRO A 114 4.62 -11.80 -15.80
N GLY A 115 3.54 -11.39 -16.47
CA GLY A 115 3.18 -9.96 -16.59
C GLY A 115 3.06 -9.26 -15.23
N LEU A 116 2.66 -10.00 -14.20
CA LEU A 116 2.58 -9.57 -12.81
C LEU A 116 3.95 -9.13 -12.25
N THR A 117 5.00 -9.92 -12.51
CA THR A 117 6.38 -9.64 -12.08
C THR A 117 6.96 -8.42 -12.81
N LEU A 118 6.69 -8.31 -14.12
CA LEU A 118 7.10 -7.15 -14.92
C LEU A 118 6.46 -5.85 -14.42
N ARG A 119 5.22 -5.88 -13.92
CA ARG A 119 4.52 -4.72 -13.34
C ARG A 119 5.32 -4.10 -12.19
N PHE A 120 5.78 -4.91 -11.24
CA PHE A 120 6.58 -4.43 -10.12
C PHE A 120 8.03 -4.11 -10.50
N ALA A 121 8.68 -4.92 -11.34
CA ALA A 121 10.06 -4.68 -11.77
C ALA A 121 10.22 -3.33 -12.50
N SER A 122 9.26 -2.97 -13.36
CA SER A 122 9.21 -1.66 -14.03
C SER A 122 9.05 -0.50 -13.04
N LEU A 123 8.15 -0.63 -12.06
CA LEU A 123 7.90 0.40 -11.05
C LEU A 123 9.08 0.60 -10.08
N ILE A 124 9.81 -0.46 -9.74
CA ILE A 124 11.04 -0.37 -8.94
C ILE A 124 12.02 0.61 -9.60
N GLU A 125 12.30 0.43 -10.90
CA GLU A 125 13.28 1.27 -11.59
C GLU A 125 12.75 2.70 -11.89
N THR A 126 11.45 2.87 -12.13
CA THR A 126 10.90 4.13 -12.69
C THR A 126 10.24 5.08 -11.69
N LEU A 127 9.76 4.62 -10.52
CA LEU A 127 8.97 5.47 -9.60
C LEU A 127 9.70 6.72 -9.08
N HIS A 128 11.04 6.67 -9.02
CA HIS A 128 11.87 7.81 -8.61
C HIS A 128 11.67 9.06 -9.47
N LEU A 129 11.26 8.89 -10.74
CA LEU A 129 10.96 9.99 -11.67
C LEU A 129 9.72 10.80 -11.25
N ALA A 130 8.72 10.12 -10.67
CA ALA A 130 7.50 10.76 -10.15
C ALA A 130 7.65 11.21 -8.69
N ASN A 131 8.39 10.44 -7.88
CA ASN A 131 8.64 10.74 -6.47
C ASN A 131 10.11 10.42 -6.11
N PRO A 132 11.02 11.41 -6.10
CA PRO A 132 12.45 11.18 -5.85
C PRO A 132 12.83 10.43 -4.55
N TRP A 133 11.97 10.42 -3.53
CA TRP A 133 12.19 9.62 -2.32
C TRP A 133 12.11 8.10 -2.59
N PHE A 134 11.37 7.71 -3.63
CA PHE A 134 11.14 6.33 -4.05
C PHE A 134 12.23 5.91 -5.03
N THR A 135 13.49 6.00 -4.59
CA THR A 135 14.65 5.48 -5.32
C THR A 135 14.50 3.97 -5.56
N PRO A 136 15.10 3.40 -6.62
CA PRO A 136 14.96 1.97 -6.91
C PRO A 136 15.35 1.07 -5.74
N ALA A 137 16.38 1.42 -4.97
CA ALA A 137 16.74 0.70 -3.75
C ALA A 137 15.62 0.70 -2.68
N ASN A 138 14.96 1.84 -2.44
CA ASN A 138 13.87 1.93 -1.48
C ASN A 138 12.60 1.20 -1.96
N VAL A 139 12.23 1.32 -3.23
CA VAL A 139 11.06 0.60 -3.77
C VAL A 139 11.32 -0.90 -3.76
N ARG A 140 12.51 -1.34 -4.20
CA ARG A 140 12.94 -2.75 -4.16
C ARG A 140 12.87 -3.31 -2.75
N ARG A 141 13.41 -2.60 -1.75
CA ARG A 141 13.35 -3.00 -0.33
C ARG A 141 11.92 -3.15 0.19
N ALA A 142 10.98 -2.28 -0.19
CA ALA A 142 9.58 -2.38 0.21
C ALA A 142 8.87 -3.57 -0.45
N VAL A 143 9.04 -3.73 -1.76
CA VAL A 143 8.48 -4.85 -2.54
C VAL A 143 9.06 -6.19 -2.08
N GLU A 144 10.36 -6.25 -1.78
CA GLU A 144 11.03 -7.43 -1.22
C GLU A 144 10.48 -7.80 0.16
N ALA A 145 10.42 -6.86 1.10
CA ALA A 145 9.98 -7.12 2.47
C ALA A 145 8.50 -7.59 2.53
N ILE A 146 7.63 -6.98 1.71
CA ILE A 146 6.23 -7.40 1.59
C ILE A 146 6.14 -8.76 0.86
N GLY A 147 6.92 -8.98 -0.20
CA GLY A 147 7.04 -10.28 -0.84
C GLY A 147 7.52 -11.39 0.11
N GLN A 148 8.42 -11.08 1.05
CA GLN A 148 8.93 -11.99 2.08
C GLN A 148 7.91 -12.29 3.19
N SER A 149 7.05 -11.35 3.57
CA SER A 149 6.00 -11.61 4.57
C SER A 149 4.82 -12.42 3.99
N LEU A 150 4.55 -12.28 2.69
CA LEU A 150 3.52 -13.02 1.93
C LEU A 150 3.96 -14.44 1.51
N THR A 151 4.44 -15.25 2.45
CA THR A 151 4.58 -16.71 2.25
C THR A 151 3.37 -17.44 2.83
N ARG A 152 3.05 -18.63 2.29
CA ARG A 152 1.95 -19.46 2.80
C ARG A 152 2.10 -19.76 4.30
N GLU A 153 3.30 -20.12 4.73
CA GLU A 153 3.61 -20.40 6.14
C GLU A 153 3.32 -19.18 7.04
N ARG A 154 3.75 -17.98 6.65
CA ARG A 154 3.56 -16.75 7.43
C ARG A 154 2.09 -16.32 7.45
N MET A 155 1.40 -16.39 6.30
CA MET A 155 -0.05 -16.15 6.20
C MET A 155 -0.84 -17.10 7.10
N GLU A 156 -0.57 -18.40 7.03
CA GLU A 156 -1.24 -19.39 7.89
C GLU A 156 -0.89 -19.22 9.37
N LYS A 157 0.38 -18.92 9.71
CA LYS A 157 0.82 -18.62 11.09
C LYS A 157 0.07 -17.44 11.68
N TRP A 158 -0.09 -16.36 10.90
CA TRP A 158 -0.84 -15.17 11.29
C TRP A 158 -2.33 -15.45 11.47
N LEU A 159 -2.98 -16.04 10.47
CA LEU A 159 -4.43 -16.23 10.45
C LEU A 159 -4.92 -17.31 11.44
N ARG A 160 -4.04 -18.23 11.89
CA ARG A 160 -4.34 -19.19 12.97
C ARG A 160 -4.75 -18.52 14.29
N ALA A 161 -4.37 -17.26 14.54
CA ALA A 161 -4.78 -16.51 15.72
C ALA A 161 -6.27 -16.07 15.69
N TYR A 162 -6.93 -16.16 14.54
CA TYR A 162 -8.23 -15.54 14.28
C TYR A 162 -9.32 -16.56 13.89
N PRO A 163 -9.80 -17.42 14.81
CA PRO A 163 -10.83 -18.42 14.50
C PRO A 163 -12.14 -17.81 13.97
N GLY A 164 -12.45 -16.56 14.36
CA GLY A 164 -13.60 -15.80 13.86
C GLY A 164 -13.58 -15.44 12.37
N LEU A 165 -12.49 -15.72 11.64
CA LEU A 165 -12.45 -15.72 10.17
C LEU A 165 -13.28 -16.85 9.55
N LYS A 166 -13.60 -17.90 10.31
CA LYS A 166 -14.42 -19.04 9.89
C LYS A 166 -15.92 -18.85 10.16
N GLU A 167 -16.31 -17.77 10.84
CA GLU A 167 -17.72 -17.43 11.04
C GLU A 167 -18.30 -16.80 9.77
N ALA A 168 -19.53 -17.16 9.41
CA ALA A 168 -20.27 -16.45 8.37
C ALA A 168 -20.60 -15.02 8.85
N ARG A 169 -20.33 -14.02 8.00
CA ARG A 169 -20.43 -12.59 8.34
C ARG A 169 -21.01 -11.81 7.15
N GLU A 170 -21.74 -10.73 7.45
CA GLU A 170 -22.04 -9.72 6.44
C GLU A 170 -20.74 -8.99 6.03
N GLN A 171 -20.57 -8.75 4.73
CA GLN A 171 -19.48 -7.92 4.23
C GLN A 171 -19.68 -6.46 4.62
N GLU A 172 -18.69 -5.87 5.27
CA GLU A 172 -18.64 -4.44 5.52
C GLU A 172 -17.77 -3.72 4.47
N THR A 173 -18.18 -2.53 4.04
CA THR A 173 -17.30 -1.60 3.31
C THR A 173 -16.45 -0.85 4.34
N ILE A 174 -15.13 -0.93 4.19
CA ILE A 174 -14.14 -0.29 5.06
C ILE A 174 -13.45 0.82 4.28
N GLY A 175 -13.58 2.06 4.78
CA GLY A 175 -12.80 3.18 4.27
C GLY A 175 -11.36 3.07 4.73
N VAL A 176 -10.38 3.28 3.86
CA VAL A 176 -8.95 3.31 4.24
C VAL A 176 -8.31 4.58 3.71
N VAL A 177 -7.79 5.43 4.58
CA VAL A 177 -6.94 6.58 4.19
C VAL A 177 -5.48 6.17 4.31
N MET A 178 -4.83 5.96 3.17
CA MET A 178 -3.47 5.44 3.11
C MET A 178 -2.44 6.56 3.16
N ALA A 179 -1.39 6.36 3.96
CA ALA A 179 -0.18 7.17 3.93
C ALA A 179 0.70 6.81 2.71
N GLY A 180 1.74 7.60 2.48
CA GLY A 180 2.67 7.47 1.35
C GLY A 180 3.99 8.20 1.60
N ASN A 181 4.46 8.17 2.85
CA ASN A 181 5.75 8.71 3.27
C ASN A 181 6.92 7.83 2.80
N ILE A 182 6.71 6.51 2.80
CA ILE A 182 7.57 5.50 2.16
C ILE A 182 6.69 4.65 1.20
N PRO A 183 7.25 3.80 0.32
CA PRO A 183 6.45 2.97 -0.58
C PRO A 183 5.60 1.95 0.18
N MET A 184 4.37 1.69 -0.30
CA MET A 184 3.46 0.63 0.14
C MET A 184 3.00 0.67 1.61
N VAL A 185 3.04 1.83 2.30
CA VAL A 185 2.60 1.92 3.72
C VAL A 185 1.16 1.45 3.92
N GLY A 186 0.27 1.71 2.95
CA GLY A 186 -1.13 1.27 2.98
C GLY A 186 -1.35 -0.23 2.74
N PHE A 187 -0.30 -1.01 2.45
CA PHE A 187 -0.44 -2.41 2.06
C PHE A 187 -1.04 -3.30 3.16
N HIS A 188 -0.59 -3.15 4.41
CA HIS A 188 -1.06 -4.00 5.50
C HIS A 188 -2.55 -3.76 5.83
N ASP A 189 -3.04 -2.52 5.67
CA ASP A 189 -4.47 -2.20 5.78
C ASP A 189 -5.29 -2.83 4.66
N LEU A 190 -4.81 -2.77 3.41
CA LEU A 190 -5.42 -3.46 2.26
C LEU A 190 -5.50 -4.97 2.50
N LEU A 191 -4.41 -5.58 2.98
CA LEU A 191 -4.35 -6.99 3.33
C LEU A 191 -5.36 -7.34 4.42
N CYS A 192 -5.38 -6.60 5.53
CA CYS A 192 -6.30 -6.84 6.65
C CYS A 192 -7.79 -6.72 6.23
N VAL A 193 -8.14 -5.73 5.40
CA VAL A 193 -9.52 -5.56 4.92
C VAL A 193 -9.94 -6.71 4.01
N LEU A 194 -9.10 -7.09 3.03
CA LEU A 194 -9.47 -8.15 2.09
C LEU A 194 -9.46 -9.54 2.74
N ILE A 195 -8.47 -9.86 3.60
CA ILE A 195 -8.37 -11.17 4.26
C ILE A 195 -9.47 -11.44 5.29
N THR A 196 -10.11 -10.37 5.81
CA THR A 196 -11.31 -10.46 6.68
C THR A 196 -12.62 -10.54 5.89
N GLY A 197 -12.56 -10.69 4.56
CA GLY A 197 -13.73 -10.82 3.69
C GLY A 197 -14.49 -9.51 3.46
N ASN A 198 -13.89 -8.36 3.77
CA ASN A 198 -14.53 -7.03 3.66
C ASN A 198 -14.24 -6.36 2.31
N ARG A 199 -15.03 -5.33 1.96
CA ARG A 199 -14.80 -4.48 0.77
C ARG A 199 -13.89 -3.32 1.14
N LEU A 200 -12.82 -3.14 0.38
CA LEU A 200 -11.89 -2.03 0.51
C LEU A 200 -12.40 -0.81 -0.27
N LEU A 201 -12.51 0.34 0.40
CA LEU A 201 -12.65 1.66 -0.22
C LEU A 201 -11.41 2.49 0.15
N ALA A 202 -10.38 2.45 -0.69
CA ALA A 202 -9.10 3.08 -0.39
C ALA A 202 -8.98 4.48 -1.01
N LYS A 203 -8.67 5.47 -0.17
CA LYS A 203 -8.11 6.75 -0.58
C LYS A 203 -6.59 6.65 -0.58
N LEU A 204 -6.00 6.56 -1.77
CA LEU A 204 -4.55 6.48 -1.95
C LEU A 204 -3.86 7.82 -1.67
N SER A 205 -2.59 7.74 -1.25
CA SER A 205 -1.69 8.90 -1.23
C SER A 205 -1.15 9.16 -2.64
N SER A 206 -1.18 10.41 -3.09
CA SER A 206 -0.62 10.81 -4.40
C SER A 206 0.91 10.59 -4.51
N LYS A 207 1.58 10.29 -3.40
CA LYS A 207 3.00 9.92 -3.34
C LYS A 207 3.27 8.45 -3.69
N ASP A 208 2.27 7.57 -3.58
CA ASP A 208 2.38 6.11 -3.63
C ASP A 208 1.27 5.46 -4.49
N GLU A 209 0.54 6.28 -5.27
CA GLU A 209 -0.67 5.89 -5.98
C GLU A 209 -0.44 4.75 -7.01
N GLN A 210 0.67 4.82 -7.76
CA GLN A 210 0.98 3.86 -8.82
C GLN A 210 1.31 2.46 -8.28
N LEU A 211 2.02 2.37 -7.15
CA LEU A 211 2.45 1.10 -6.57
C LEU A 211 1.30 0.39 -5.86
N MET A 212 0.44 1.15 -5.16
CA MET A 212 -0.79 0.61 -4.60
C MET A 212 -1.82 0.21 -5.67
N LYS A 213 -1.88 0.92 -6.82
CA LYS A 213 -2.64 0.43 -7.99
C LYS A 213 -2.10 -0.89 -8.52
N ALA A 214 -0.79 -1.01 -8.70
CA ALA A 214 -0.17 -2.24 -9.16
C ALA A 214 -0.44 -3.45 -8.26
N VAL A 215 -0.54 -3.25 -6.93
CA VAL A 215 -1.03 -4.27 -5.98
C VAL A 215 -2.46 -4.70 -6.32
N THR A 216 -3.39 -3.75 -6.43
CA THR A 216 -4.82 -4.06 -6.66
C THR A 216 -5.10 -4.65 -8.04
N GLU A 217 -4.39 -4.18 -9.06
CA GLU A 217 -4.43 -4.72 -10.42
C GLU A 217 -3.92 -6.16 -10.42
N THR A 218 -2.74 -6.42 -9.84
CA THR A 218 -2.16 -7.77 -9.77
C THR A 218 -3.04 -8.74 -8.96
N LEU A 219 -3.66 -8.29 -7.86
CA LEU A 219 -4.62 -9.11 -7.12
C LEU A 219 -5.85 -9.47 -7.96
N THR A 220 -6.34 -8.54 -8.79
CA THR A 220 -7.48 -8.78 -9.68
C THR A 220 -7.11 -9.66 -10.89
N ASP A 221 -5.89 -9.52 -11.41
CA ASP A 221 -5.32 -10.43 -12.43
C ASP A 221 -5.20 -11.88 -11.90
N ILE A 222 -4.89 -12.04 -10.61
CA ILE A 222 -4.75 -13.34 -9.93
C ILE A 222 -6.12 -13.94 -9.58
N ASP A 223 -7.06 -13.11 -9.11
CA ASP A 223 -8.43 -13.52 -8.77
C ASP A 223 -9.45 -12.42 -9.14
N PRO A 224 -10.12 -12.53 -10.30
CA PRO A 224 -11.11 -11.56 -10.76
C PRO A 224 -12.29 -11.34 -9.81
N ALA A 225 -12.56 -12.24 -8.85
CA ALA A 225 -13.58 -12.02 -7.83
C ALA A 225 -13.26 -10.82 -6.90
N LEU A 226 -12.00 -10.35 -6.88
CA LEU A 226 -11.58 -9.16 -6.13
C LEU A 226 -11.94 -7.83 -6.79
N GLU A 227 -12.31 -7.78 -8.08
CA GLU A 227 -12.69 -6.54 -8.77
C GLU A 227 -13.87 -5.85 -8.05
N GLY A 228 -14.88 -6.62 -7.66
CA GLY A 228 -16.03 -6.13 -6.89
C GLY A 228 -15.74 -5.86 -5.40
N ARG A 229 -14.53 -6.15 -4.92
CA ARG A 229 -14.10 -6.01 -3.51
C ARG A 229 -13.15 -4.84 -3.27
N ILE A 230 -12.63 -4.20 -4.32
CA ILE A 230 -11.64 -3.13 -4.25
C ILE A 230 -12.17 -1.90 -4.98
N GLU A 231 -12.26 -0.76 -4.28
CA GLU A 231 -12.57 0.53 -4.85
C GLU A 231 -11.48 1.55 -4.49
N LEU A 232 -10.86 2.16 -5.51
CA LEU A 232 -9.83 3.18 -5.35
C LEU A 232 -10.42 4.56 -5.65
N THR A 233 -10.22 5.54 -4.76
CA THR A 233 -10.76 6.89 -4.95
C THR A 233 -9.76 8.00 -4.61
N THR A 234 -9.70 9.02 -5.48
CA THR A 234 -9.01 10.29 -5.19
C THR A 234 -9.91 11.28 -4.43
N GLY A 235 -11.22 11.00 -4.31
CA GLY A 235 -12.22 11.88 -3.70
C GLY A 235 -12.27 11.86 -2.17
N ARG A 236 -13.46 12.11 -1.61
CA ARG A 236 -13.78 11.86 -0.19
C ARG A 236 -14.35 10.45 -0.05
N LEU A 237 -13.98 9.74 1.02
CA LEU A 237 -14.61 8.47 1.38
C LEU A 237 -16.10 8.69 1.72
N GLN A 238 -16.98 7.81 1.23
CA GLN A 238 -18.42 7.79 1.51
C GLN A 238 -18.91 6.33 1.49
N GLY A 239 -20.07 6.00 2.07
CA GLY A 239 -20.65 4.66 1.98
C GLY A 239 -19.89 3.54 2.72
N PHE A 240 -18.95 3.89 3.61
CA PHE A 240 -18.24 2.95 4.47
C PHE A 240 -18.89 2.83 5.85
N THR A 241 -18.61 1.71 6.53
CA THR A 241 -19.18 1.35 7.84
C THR A 241 -18.15 1.32 8.98
N ARG A 242 -16.86 1.20 8.63
CA ARG A 242 -15.70 1.48 9.49
C ARG A 242 -14.64 2.22 8.70
N VAL A 243 -13.69 2.83 9.39
CA VAL A 243 -12.54 3.48 8.74
C VAL A 243 -11.21 3.11 9.40
N ILE A 244 -10.18 2.93 8.58
CA ILE A 244 -8.78 2.95 9.01
C ILE A 244 -8.15 4.22 8.42
N ALA A 245 -7.47 5.03 9.23
CA ALA A 245 -6.90 6.30 8.76
C ALA A 245 -5.50 6.52 9.33
N THR A 246 -4.49 6.45 8.46
CA THR A 246 -3.08 6.62 8.81
C THR A 246 -2.59 7.99 8.30
N GLY A 247 -1.98 8.81 9.17
CA GLY A 247 -1.57 10.17 8.81
C GLY A 247 -0.55 10.79 9.76
N SER A 248 -0.21 12.06 9.53
CA SER A 248 0.64 12.83 10.46
C SER A 248 -0.15 13.20 11.72
N ASN A 249 0.53 13.50 12.83
CA ASN A 249 -0.13 13.94 14.08
C ASN A 249 -1.04 15.17 13.91
N ASN A 250 -0.76 16.04 12.93
CA ASN A 250 -1.68 17.13 12.59
C ASN A 250 -2.91 16.62 11.82
N THR A 251 -2.72 15.66 10.91
CA THR A 251 -3.80 15.05 10.12
C THR A 251 -4.74 14.19 10.97
N SER A 252 -4.22 13.42 11.92
CA SER A 252 -5.02 12.50 12.76
C SER A 252 -6.10 13.24 13.56
N ARG A 253 -5.82 14.46 14.05
CA ARG A 253 -6.83 15.34 14.69
C ARG A 253 -8.03 15.67 13.78
N TYR A 254 -7.79 15.85 12.48
CA TYR A 254 -8.89 16.05 11.52
C TYR A 254 -9.62 14.73 11.23
N PHE A 255 -8.93 13.58 11.23
CA PHE A 255 -9.54 12.27 11.12
C PHE A 255 -10.44 11.96 12.32
N GLU A 256 -9.99 12.22 13.56
CA GLU A 256 -10.77 12.09 14.79
C GLU A 256 -12.08 12.89 14.67
N TYR A 257 -11.97 14.19 14.36
CA TYR A 257 -13.14 15.07 14.23
C TYR A 257 -14.11 14.61 13.11
N TYR A 258 -13.58 14.16 11.96
CA TYR A 258 -14.35 13.81 10.77
C TYR A 258 -14.99 12.42 10.86
N PHE A 259 -14.34 11.47 11.52
CA PHE A 259 -14.79 10.08 11.61
C PHE A 259 -15.43 9.71 12.96
N ARG A 260 -15.49 10.60 13.96
CA ARG A 260 -16.05 10.37 15.31
C ARG A 260 -17.39 9.61 15.41
N ASN A 261 -18.23 9.65 14.37
CA ASN A 261 -19.53 8.97 14.33
C ASN A 261 -19.47 7.57 13.70
N VAL A 262 -18.28 7.05 13.41
CA VAL A 262 -18.03 5.77 12.71
C VAL A 262 -16.94 5.00 13.47
N PRO A 263 -17.06 3.67 13.67
CA PRO A 263 -15.97 2.88 14.24
C PRO A 263 -14.67 3.07 13.45
N SER A 264 -13.63 3.58 14.12
CA SER A 264 -12.41 4.07 13.48
C SER A 264 -11.15 3.51 14.14
N LEU A 265 -10.16 3.13 13.32
CA LEU A 265 -8.79 2.87 13.72
C LEU A 265 -7.92 4.00 13.13
N ILE A 266 -7.58 4.98 13.95
CA ILE A 266 -6.78 6.14 13.55
C ILE A 266 -5.36 5.89 14.05
N ARG A 267 -4.38 5.98 13.14
CA ARG A 267 -2.96 5.83 13.47
C ARG A 267 -2.25 7.18 13.48
N HIS A 268 -1.25 7.28 14.33
CA HIS A 268 -0.51 8.50 14.59
C HIS A 268 0.93 8.37 14.09
N ASN A 269 1.67 9.48 14.03
CA ASN A 269 3.10 9.42 13.76
C ASN A 269 3.84 9.01 15.03
N ARG A 270 4.22 7.74 15.07
CA ARG A 270 5.09 7.13 16.08
C ARG A 270 6.54 7.06 15.61
N ASN A 271 7.45 6.87 16.55
CA ASN A 271 8.89 6.86 16.33
C ASN A 271 9.43 5.47 16.68
N SER A 272 10.54 5.06 16.06
CA SER A 272 11.29 3.88 16.48
C SER A 272 12.65 4.25 17.04
N VAL A 273 13.18 3.37 17.87
CA VAL A 273 14.31 3.63 18.75
C VAL A 273 15.21 2.40 18.83
N ALA A 274 16.51 2.60 19.06
CA ALA A 274 17.44 1.53 19.34
C ALA A 274 18.03 1.69 20.75
N ILE A 275 18.18 0.57 21.44
CA ILE A 275 18.96 0.47 22.68
C ILE A 275 20.27 -0.21 22.31
N LEU A 276 21.39 0.46 22.60
CA LEU A 276 22.72 -0.14 22.56
C LEU A 276 23.17 -0.34 24.02
N ASP A 277 23.87 -1.43 24.31
CA ASP A 277 24.42 -1.73 25.63
C ASP A 277 25.96 -1.73 25.70
N GLY A 278 26.64 -1.55 24.56
CA GLY A 278 28.10 -1.53 24.46
C GLY A 278 28.73 -2.89 24.19
N SER A 279 27.94 -3.95 24.00
CA SER A 279 28.40 -5.26 23.55
C SER A 279 28.13 -5.56 22.07
N GLU A 280 27.56 -4.60 21.33
CA GLU A 280 27.28 -4.74 19.89
C GLU A 280 28.53 -5.10 19.09
N THR A 281 28.41 -6.06 18.17
CA THR A 281 29.45 -6.32 17.18
C THR A 281 29.47 -5.22 16.10
N PRO A 282 30.60 -5.01 15.40
CA PRO A 282 30.66 -4.06 14.28
C PRO A 282 29.59 -4.31 13.21
N GLY A 283 29.23 -5.57 12.95
CA GLY A 283 28.18 -5.94 12.01
C GLY A 283 26.76 -5.60 12.49
N GLU A 284 26.51 -5.57 13.79
CA GLU A 284 25.24 -5.10 14.37
C GLU A 284 25.12 -3.57 14.30
N LEU A 285 26.22 -2.86 14.49
CA LEU A 285 26.29 -1.41 14.26
C LEU A 285 26.15 -1.04 12.78
N GLU A 286 26.65 -1.87 11.86
CA GLU A 286 26.40 -1.77 10.41
C GLU A 286 24.91 -2.04 10.07
N LEU A 287 24.30 -3.08 10.66
CA LEU A 287 22.88 -3.40 10.46
C LEU A 287 21.94 -2.32 11.02
N LEU A 288 22.30 -1.66 12.13
CA LEU A 288 21.56 -0.51 12.67
C LEU A 288 21.45 0.64 11.65
N ALA A 289 22.39 0.76 10.70
CA ALA A 289 22.29 1.73 9.61
C ALA A 289 21.05 1.48 8.72
N ASP A 290 20.64 0.22 8.53
CA ASP A 290 19.44 -0.13 7.76
C ASP A 290 18.16 0.32 8.48
N ASP A 291 18.11 0.24 9.80
CA ASP A 291 16.98 0.71 10.60
C ASP A 291 16.90 2.25 10.62
N ILE A 292 18.03 2.95 10.67
CA ILE A 292 18.08 4.43 10.68
C ILE A 292 17.80 5.01 9.29
N PHE A 293 18.55 4.59 8.27
CA PHE A 293 18.71 5.35 7.03
C PHE A 293 17.90 4.85 5.84
N SER A 294 17.37 3.63 5.89
CA SER A 294 16.46 3.15 4.84
C SER A 294 15.29 4.12 4.67
N TYR A 295 14.83 4.32 3.43
CA TYR A 295 13.79 5.31 3.12
C TYR A 295 14.11 6.75 3.55
N PHE A 296 15.38 7.09 3.76
CA PHE A 296 15.84 8.40 4.25
C PHE A 296 15.30 8.76 5.66
N GLY A 297 14.95 7.77 6.48
CA GLY A 297 14.36 7.99 7.80
C GLY A 297 12.89 8.45 7.78
N LEU A 298 12.17 8.23 6.67
CA LEU A 298 10.78 8.70 6.49
C LEU A 298 9.70 7.75 7.04
N GLY A 299 10.05 6.54 7.51
CA GLY A 299 9.11 5.57 8.08
C GLY A 299 8.96 5.71 9.59
N CYS A 300 7.76 5.42 10.13
CA CYS A 300 7.53 5.36 11.58
C CYS A 300 8.30 4.21 12.28
N ARG A 301 8.80 3.24 11.49
CA ARG A 301 9.65 2.13 11.93
C ARG A 301 11.15 2.45 11.79
N ASN A 302 11.54 3.59 11.22
CA ASN A 302 12.94 4.01 11.19
C ASN A 302 13.40 4.47 12.58
N VAL A 303 14.65 4.15 12.93
CA VAL A 303 15.24 4.54 14.22
C VAL A 303 15.63 6.02 14.18
N SER A 304 14.91 6.85 14.94
CA SER A 304 15.15 8.29 15.08
C SER A 304 15.89 8.67 16.37
N LYS A 305 15.98 7.76 17.33
CA LYS A 305 16.70 7.95 18.60
C LYS A 305 17.42 6.69 19.08
N LEU A 306 18.61 6.89 19.64
CA LEU A 306 19.41 5.89 20.34
C LEU A 306 19.34 6.11 21.86
N TRP A 307 19.33 5.03 22.63
CA TRP A 307 19.72 5.04 24.04
C TRP A 307 21.07 4.35 24.18
N LEU A 308 22.01 5.03 24.82
CA LEU A 308 23.41 4.61 24.95
C LEU A 308 23.79 4.53 26.44
N PRO A 309 24.63 3.59 26.89
CA PRO A 309 25.01 3.51 28.31
C PRO A 309 25.90 4.71 28.70
N GLU A 310 25.81 5.19 29.95
CA GLU A 310 26.73 6.20 30.50
C GLU A 310 28.19 5.79 30.24
N GLY A 311 28.91 6.57 29.42
CA GLY A 311 30.30 6.31 29.03
C GLY A 311 30.50 5.80 27.59
N TYR A 312 29.43 5.49 26.84
CA TYR A 312 29.51 5.22 25.40
C TYR A 312 29.97 6.48 24.64
N ASP A 313 30.74 6.33 23.56
CA ASP A 313 31.13 7.44 22.68
C ASP A 313 30.26 7.47 21.39
N PRO A 314 29.28 8.40 21.28
CA PRO A 314 28.44 8.50 20.09
C PRO A 314 29.23 8.86 18.83
N THR A 315 30.43 9.46 18.96
CA THR A 315 31.23 9.92 17.81
C THR A 315 31.84 8.78 17.01
N SER A 316 31.90 7.57 17.58
CA SER A 316 32.33 6.35 16.90
C SER A 316 31.30 5.82 15.87
N LEU A 317 30.01 6.02 16.12
CA LEU A 317 28.92 5.39 15.39
C LEU A 317 28.90 5.67 13.86
N PRO A 318 29.13 6.90 13.36
CA PRO A 318 29.05 7.17 11.92
C PRO A 318 30.03 6.37 11.05
N ALA A 319 31.13 5.86 11.62
CA ALA A 319 32.08 5.02 10.89
C ALA A 319 31.46 3.67 10.46
N HIS A 320 30.66 3.06 11.34
CA HIS A 320 29.94 1.81 11.07
C HIS A 320 28.82 1.99 10.04
N TRP A 321 28.34 3.22 9.83
CA TRP A 321 27.26 3.53 8.89
C TRP A 321 27.75 4.02 7.53
N SER A 322 29.06 3.90 7.25
CA SER A 322 29.71 4.42 6.03
C SER A 322 29.11 3.92 4.70
N GLY A 323 28.45 2.75 4.68
CA GLY A 323 27.66 2.28 3.53
C GLY A 323 26.53 3.22 3.11
N TYR A 324 26.05 4.08 4.01
CA TYR A 324 25.05 5.12 3.77
C TYR A 324 25.65 6.52 3.51
N GLY A 325 26.99 6.66 3.39
CA GLY A 325 27.64 7.95 3.16
C GLY A 325 27.17 8.72 1.91
N ASN A 326 26.64 7.99 0.91
CA ASN A 326 26.09 8.57 -0.32
C ASN A 326 24.66 9.16 -0.18
N LEU A 327 24.03 9.16 0.99
CA LEU A 327 22.70 9.78 1.18
C LEU A 327 22.64 11.24 0.74
N CYS A 328 23.72 12.01 0.95
CA CYS A 328 23.83 13.40 0.53
C CYS A 328 23.93 13.60 -1.00
N ALA A 329 24.10 12.52 -1.79
CA ALA A 329 23.92 12.61 -3.25
C ALA A 329 22.44 12.80 -3.65
N HIS A 330 21.49 12.42 -2.78
CA HIS A 330 20.08 12.72 -2.99
C HIS A 330 19.77 14.15 -2.54
N HIS A 331 19.59 15.06 -3.51
CA HIS A 331 19.43 16.50 -3.29
C HIS A 331 18.45 16.89 -2.16
N LYS A 332 17.27 16.25 -2.07
CA LYS A 332 16.29 16.58 -1.01
C LYS A 332 16.76 16.18 0.39
N TYR A 333 17.60 15.15 0.52
CA TYR A 333 18.21 14.76 1.79
C TYR A 333 19.31 15.75 2.18
N ALA A 334 20.20 16.09 1.25
CA ALA A 334 21.25 17.10 1.46
C ALA A 334 20.68 18.45 1.94
N VAL A 335 19.59 18.93 1.33
CA VAL A 335 18.92 20.18 1.75
C VAL A 335 18.39 20.10 3.19
N ASN A 336 17.93 18.93 3.67
CA ASN A 336 17.52 18.76 5.06
C ASN A 336 18.73 18.66 6.00
N TYR A 337 19.79 17.97 5.58
CA TYR A 337 21.06 17.87 6.32
C TYR A 337 21.69 19.25 6.55
N ASP A 338 21.90 20.02 5.47
CA ASP A 338 22.48 21.36 5.53
C ASP A 338 21.62 22.33 6.33
N HIS A 339 20.28 22.24 6.21
CA HIS A 339 19.36 23.04 7.02
C HIS A 339 19.47 22.73 8.51
N ASN A 340 19.39 21.46 8.90
CA ASN A 340 19.49 21.06 10.31
C ASN A 340 20.88 21.40 10.89
N LYS A 341 21.95 21.22 10.12
CA LYS A 341 23.32 21.64 10.47
C LYS A 341 23.41 23.14 10.70
N ALA A 342 22.86 23.96 9.79
CA ALA A 342 22.84 25.42 9.94
C ALA A 342 22.04 25.87 11.17
N VAL A 343 20.89 25.24 11.46
CA VAL A 343 20.11 25.50 12.68
C VAL A 343 20.91 25.19 13.94
N MET A 344 21.58 24.02 14.01
CA MET A 344 22.41 23.67 15.17
C MET A 344 23.59 24.63 15.36
N ILE A 345 24.25 25.06 14.28
CA ILE A 345 25.34 26.06 14.33
C ILE A 345 24.83 27.40 14.87
N VAL A 346 23.68 27.89 14.39
CA VAL A 346 23.07 29.16 14.85
C VAL A 346 22.68 29.10 16.33
N ASN A 347 22.09 27.98 16.76
CA ASN A 347 21.72 27.73 18.16
C ASN A 347 22.92 27.52 19.09
N ARG A 348 24.10 27.22 18.54
CA ARG A 348 25.27 26.68 19.27
C ARG A 348 24.97 25.35 19.97
N ASP A 349 24.09 24.55 19.36
CA ASP A 349 23.80 23.19 19.81
C ASP A 349 25.06 22.31 19.73
N ARG A 350 25.24 21.39 20.68
CA ARG A 350 26.26 20.34 20.58
C ARG A 350 25.75 19.20 19.70
N TYR A 351 26.52 18.83 18.69
CA TYR A 351 26.24 17.71 17.80
C TYR A 351 27.54 17.09 17.27
N THR A 352 27.47 15.85 16.81
CA THR A 352 28.51 15.20 16.01
C THR A 352 28.13 15.29 14.53
N ASP A 353 29.08 15.67 13.68
CA ASP A 353 28.93 15.70 12.23
C ASP A 353 29.50 14.41 11.62
N GLY A 354 28.64 13.56 11.06
CA GLY A 354 29.03 12.33 10.37
C GLY A 354 29.19 12.50 8.85
N GLY A 355 29.15 13.72 8.31
CA GLY A 355 29.14 13.99 6.86
C GLY A 355 27.82 13.72 6.14
N PHE A 356 27.00 12.79 6.65
CA PHE A 356 25.66 12.43 6.14
C PHE A 356 24.58 12.29 7.22
N VAL A 357 24.96 12.41 8.50
CA VAL A 357 24.07 12.34 9.67
C VAL A 357 24.59 13.27 10.76
N LEU A 358 23.67 13.88 11.52
CA LEU A 358 23.98 14.69 12.69
C LEU A 358 23.53 13.94 13.96
N LEU A 359 24.44 13.65 14.88
CA LEU A 359 24.10 13.05 16.17
C LEU A 359 23.95 14.13 17.23
N ARG A 360 22.79 14.18 17.90
CA ARG A 360 22.49 15.22 18.90
C ARG A 360 21.92 14.62 20.19
N GLU A 361 22.49 15.01 21.33
CA GLU A 361 21.91 14.68 22.64
C GLU A 361 20.55 15.38 22.81
N SER A 362 19.49 14.60 23.05
CA SER A 362 18.12 15.11 23.08
C SER A 362 17.13 14.14 23.74
N PRO A 363 16.22 14.61 24.62
CA PRO A 363 15.17 13.77 25.18
C PRO A 363 14.11 13.37 24.15
N SER A 364 13.93 14.13 23.06
CA SER A 364 12.86 13.91 22.07
C SER A 364 13.03 12.59 21.31
N LEU A 365 11.99 11.75 21.28
CA LEU A 365 11.93 10.54 20.43
C LEU A 365 11.93 10.90 18.94
N SER A 366 11.30 12.03 18.59
CA SER A 366 11.18 12.51 17.22
C SER A 366 12.38 13.38 16.86
N ALA A 367 13.12 13.00 15.82
CA ALA A 367 14.23 13.74 15.24
C ALA A 367 13.89 14.17 13.80
N PRO A 368 14.37 15.33 13.31
CA PRO A 368 14.18 15.73 11.92
C PRO A 368 15.09 14.93 10.97
N MET A 369 14.78 14.94 9.68
CA MET A 369 15.55 14.20 8.65
C MET A 369 17.05 14.50 8.71
N ALA A 370 17.86 13.44 8.58
CA ALA A 370 19.32 13.47 8.68
C ALA A 370 19.89 13.84 10.08
N VAL A 371 19.03 13.87 11.11
CA VAL A 371 19.42 13.93 12.52
C VAL A 371 18.99 12.64 13.20
N VAL A 372 19.85 12.10 14.06
CA VAL A 372 19.50 11.05 15.01
C VAL A 372 19.74 11.58 16.42
N HIS A 373 18.74 11.46 17.28
CA HIS A 373 18.89 11.83 18.69
C HIS A 373 19.59 10.73 19.47
N TYR A 374 20.28 11.10 20.55
CA TYR A 374 20.71 10.13 21.57
C TYR A 374 20.45 10.64 22.98
N GLU A 375 20.42 9.73 23.95
CA GLU A 375 20.33 10.03 25.37
C GLU A 375 21.04 8.93 26.17
N PHE A 376 21.76 9.32 27.22
CA PHE A 376 22.48 8.36 28.07
C PHE A 376 21.58 7.73 29.14
N TYR A 377 21.73 6.43 29.37
CA TYR A 377 21.04 5.69 30.42
C TYR A 377 22.00 4.96 31.36
N ARG A 378 21.54 4.59 32.55
CA ARG A 378 22.31 3.78 33.51
C ARG A 378 22.03 2.29 33.34
N PRO A 379 23.05 1.46 33.05
CA PRO A 379 22.91 0.01 33.07
C PRO A 379 22.23 -0.50 34.36
N GLY A 380 21.36 -1.50 34.22
CA GLY A 380 20.57 -2.04 35.34
C GLY A 380 19.40 -1.18 35.83
N THR A 381 19.20 0.03 35.31
CA THR A 381 17.98 0.82 35.60
C THR A 381 16.87 0.54 34.60
N SER A 382 15.62 0.45 35.06
CA SER A 382 14.45 0.17 34.22
C SER A 382 13.98 1.36 33.37
N ARG A 383 14.89 2.26 33.00
CA ARG A 383 14.59 3.60 32.47
C ARG A 383 14.40 3.68 30.96
N PHE A 384 14.62 2.58 30.24
CA PHE A 384 14.38 2.45 28.79
C PHE A 384 12.95 2.80 28.38
N VAL A 385 11.99 2.65 29.29
CA VAL A 385 10.61 3.12 29.10
C VAL A 385 10.47 4.51 29.69
N ALA A 386 10.52 5.54 28.83
CA ALA A 386 10.00 6.85 29.16
C ALA A 386 8.52 6.69 29.61
N PRO A 387 8.08 7.38 30.68
CA PRO A 387 6.90 6.98 31.45
C PRO A 387 5.63 6.89 30.59
N GLU A 388 4.95 5.73 30.67
CA GLU A 388 3.60 5.37 30.19
C GLU A 388 3.13 6.03 28.88
N ALA A 389 2.86 7.34 28.88
CA ALA A 389 2.67 8.17 27.68
C ALA A 389 3.79 8.03 26.62
N GLY A 390 4.99 7.57 27.00
CA GLY A 390 6.07 7.22 26.06
C GLY A 390 5.73 6.02 25.16
N GLN A 391 4.96 5.04 25.63
CA GLN A 391 4.64 3.83 24.86
C GLN A 391 3.69 4.12 23.69
N GLU A 392 2.80 5.10 23.83
CA GLU A 392 1.89 5.54 22.75
C GLU A 392 2.65 6.20 21.59
N LEU A 393 3.86 6.73 21.86
CA LEU A 393 4.71 7.41 20.87
C LEU A 393 5.74 6.48 20.20
N LEU A 394 5.83 5.21 20.63
CA LEU A 394 6.77 4.22 20.13
C LEU A 394 6.08 3.22 19.18
N GLN A 395 6.76 2.90 18.07
CA GLN A 395 6.34 1.90 17.10
C GLN A 395 7.08 0.57 17.27
N CYS A 396 8.42 0.58 17.36
CA CYS A 396 9.20 -0.58 17.78
C CYS A 396 10.55 -0.18 18.38
N ILE A 397 11.18 -1.15 19.07
CA ILE A 397 12.50 -1.01 19.70
C ILE A 397 13.44 -2.03 19.03
N ALA A 398 14.64 -1.61 18.65
CA ALA A 398 15.74 -2.46 18.22
C ALA A 398 16.82 -2.59 19.33
N GLY A 399 17.58 -3.69 19.32
CA GLY A 399 18.66 -3.95 20.27
C GLY A 399 18.59 -5.34 20.90
N HIS A 400 19.57 -5.68 21.74
CA HIS A 400 19.59 -6.95 22.47
C HIS A 400 18.33 -7.11 23.34
N GLY A 401 17.66 -8.26 23.23
CA GLY A 401 16.37 -8.52 23.89
C GLY A 401 15.15 -7.87 23.22
N HIS A 402 15.34 -7.15 22.12
CA HIS A 402 14.30 -6.49 21.33
C HIS A 402 14.32 -6.99 19.87
N LEU A 403 13.92 -6.17 18.88
CA LEU A 403 14.10 -6.54 17.47
C LEU A 403 15.61 -6.55 17.13
N PRO A 404 16.11 -7.54 16.37
CA PRO A 404 17.47 -7.50 15.85
C PRO A 404 17.71 -6.28 14.97
N PHE A 405 18.93 -5.75 14.98
CA PHE A 405 19.32 -4.64 14.11
C PHE A 405 19.16 -5.00 12.62
N GLY A 406 18.78 -4.02 11.80
CA GLY A 406 18.51 -4.17 10.36
C GLY A 406 17.14 -4.78 10.01
N THR A 407 16.24 -4.92 10.99
CA THR A 407 14.93 -5.58 10.81
C THR A 407 13.70 -4.70 11.04
N THR A 408 13.81 -3.47 11.55
CA THR A 408 12.61 -2.71 11.99
C THR A 408 11.63 -2.43 10.84
N GLN A 409 12.17 -2.23 9.64
CA GLN A 409 11.45 -2.00 8.38
C GLN A 409 11.02 -3.28 7.65
N ARG A 410 11.21 -4.47 8.25
CA ARG A 410 10.73 -5.78 7.75
C ARG A 410 9.69 -6.41 8.71
N PRO A 411 8.58 -5.72 9.05
CA PRO A 411 7.60 -6.23 10.01
C PRO A 411 6.93 -7.53 9.54
N GLU A 412 6.65 -8.41 10.49
CA GLU A 412 5.83 -9.59 10.27
C GLU A 412 4.35 -9.23 10.14
N LEU A 413 3.54 -10.15 9.63
CA LEU A 413 2.10 -9.92 9.40
C LEU A 413 1.32 -9.63 10.69
N TRP A 414 1.83 -10.07 11.85
CA TRP A 414 1.28 -9.79 13.18
C TRP A 414 1.88 -8.55 13.87
N ASP A 415 2.88 -7.88 13.29
CA ASP A 415 3.54 -6.70 13.87
C ASP A 415 2.77 -5.42 13.52
N TYR A 416 1.52 -5.33 13.96
CA TYR A 416 0.60 -4.25 13.62
C TYR A 416 1.19 -2.84 13.86
N ALA A 417 0.97 -1.94 12.90
CA ALA A 417 1.23 -0.52 13.11
C ALA A 417 0.42 0.00 14.32
N ASP A 418 1.02 0.91 15.09
CA ASP A 418 0.50 1.43 16.35
C ASP A 418 0.23 0.34 17.43
N ASN A 419 0.83 -0.85 17.29
CA ASN A 419 0.59 -2.04 18.13
C ASN A 419 -0.91 -2.41 18.26
N THR A 420 -1.72 -2.00 17.28
CA THR A 420 -3.19 -2.07 17.33
C THR A 420 -3.71 -3.12 16.36
N ASP A 421 -4.17 -4.26 16.90
CA ASP A 421 -4.64 -5.38 16.10
C ASP A 421 -5.80 -4.97 15.17
N THR A 422 -5.46 -4.92 13.89
CA THR A 422 -6.33 -4.46 12.81
C THR A 422 -7.31 -5.56 12.36
N ILE A 423 -6.94 -6.84 12.46
CA ILE A 423 -7.86 -7.95 12.22
C ILE A 423 -8.92 -7.99 13.32
N SER A 424 -8.52 -7.88 14.59
CA SER A 424 -9.46 -7.79 15.73
C SER A 424 -10.40 -6.58 15.62
N PHE A 425 -9.93 -5.42 15.15
CA PHE A 425 -10.78 -4.25 14.89
C PHE A 425 -11.86 -4.52 13.84
N LEU A 426 -11.50 -5.19 12.73
CA LEU A 426 -12.42 -5.57 11.65
C LEU A 426 -13.36 -6.72 12.06
N LEU A 427 -12.90 -7.64 12.91
CA LEU A 427 -13.68 -8.78 13.37
C LEU A 427 -14.67 -8.46 14.52
N LYS A 428 -14.52 -7.35 15.25
CA LYS A 428 -15.54 -6.90 16.23
C LYS A 428 -16.93 -6.81 15.60
N LYS A 429 -17.92 -7.55 16.11
CA LYS A 429 -19.32 -7.47 15.64
C LYS A 429 -19.87 -6.06 15.90
N LYS A 430 -20.80 -5.56 15.07
CA LYS A 430 -21.50 -4.30 15.35
C LYS A 430 -22.24 -4.46 16.70
N ILE A 431 -22.00 -3.54 17.63
CA ILE A 431 -22.89 -3.35 18.76
C ILE A 431 -24.14 -2.67 18.19
N ALA A 432 -25.32 -3.25 18.40
CA ALA A 432 -26.58 -2.57 18.11
C ALA A 432 -26.74 -1.43 19.12
N GLY A 433 -26.84 -0.19 18.63
CA GLY A 433 -27.10 1.02 19.42
C GLY A 433 -28.55 1.47 19.32
#